data_AF-A0A6A8G7N9-F1
#
_entry.id   AF-A0A6A8G7N9-F1
#
_cell.length_a   1.000
_cell.length_b   1.000
_cell.length_c   1.000
_cell.angle_alpha   90.00
_cell.angle_beta   90.00
_cell.angle_gamma   90.00
#
_symmetry.space_group_name_H-M   'P 1'
#
loop_
_entity.id
_entity.type
_entity.pdbx_description
1 polymer ?
#
loop_
_entity_poly.entity_id
_entity_poly.type
_entity_poly.pdbx_seq_one_letter_code
_entity_poly.pdbx_strand_id
1 'polypeptide(L)'
;MDRRAFLGVLTGATAGLAGCIEGSVRPPIAGFPAPDNPDPVVTHGFPGTVCGDPPNPFIGIEAVLEPAVGPDWGGLAVAEKYRFGYEVGPGLSADAYVVGVERQGAARAYPLSILWWHEVVNDTLGGDPVLVTYCPICQSGMVAARRVGGVEALFQVSGHLWQPPAIYSFASVEDGRTFGVSATSGETDVRNSGNLVLYDEQTGSYWSQLLARAICGSQSGEQLRILPSTVTTWGEWRAEHPETDALLPPPWSKTA
;
A
#
# COMPACT_ATOMS: atom_id res chain seq x y z
N MET A 1 53.43 9.52 -53.64
CA MET A 1 54.00 9.33 -52.29
C MET A 1 53.42 8.05 -51.73
N ASP A 2 54.28 7.07 -51.56
CA ASP A 2 54.01 5.70 -51.13
C ASP A 2 54.13 5.62 -49.60
N ARG A 3 53.24 4.85 -48.93
CA ARG A 3 53.50 4.04 -47.71
C ARG A 3 52.20 3.44 -47.12
N ARG A 4 51.95 2.17 -47.49
CA ARG A 4 51.72 0.97 -46.64
C ARG A 4 50.89 1.16 -45.35
N ALA A 5 49.68 0.62 -45.27
CA ALA A 5 49.32 -0.76 -44.88
C ALA A 5 49.63 -1.10 -43.40
N PHE A 6 48.61 -1.50 -42.62
CA PHE A 6 48.67 -2.69 -41.78
C PHE A 6 47.26 -3.15 -41.32
N LEU A 7 47.04 -4.45 -41.51
CA LEU A 7 45.95 -5.25 -40.99
C LEU A 7 45.99 -5.33 -39.45
N GLY A 8 44.81 -5.35 -38.84
CA GLY A 8 44.61 -5.76 -37.44
C GLY A 8 43.25 -6.42 -37.29
N VAL A 9 43.15 -7.70 -37.63
CA VAL A 9 42.07 -8.58 -37.17
C VAL A 9 42.34 -8.86 -35.70
N LEU A 10 41.41 -8.49 -34.82
CA LEU A 10 41.32 -9.01 -33.46
C LEU A 10 39.92 -9.59 -33.29
N THR A 11 39.86 -10.91 -33.43
CA THR A 11 38.86 -11.77 -32.82
C THR A 11 39.03 -11.71 -31.30
N GLY A 12 38.01 -11.23 -30.60
CA GLY A 12 37.92 -11.24 -29.14
C GLY A 12 36.55 -11.78 -28.73
N ALA A 13 36.58 -12.90 -28.04
CA ALA A 13 35.44 -13.73 -27.68
C ALA A 13 34.38 -13.03 -26.82
N THR A 14 33.16 -13.54 -27.01
CA THR A 14 32.03 -13.58 -26.08
C THR A 14 32.35 -13.30 -24.60
N ALA A 15 31.66 -12.33 -24.02
CA ALA A 15 31.18 -12.41 -22.66
C ALA A 15 29.79 -11.79 -22.65
N GLY A 16 28.77 -12.65 -22.52
CA GLY A 16 27.45 -12.19 -22.15
C GLY A 16 27.48 -11.71 -20.71
N LEU A 17 26.65 -10.73 -20.40
CA LEU A 17 25.87 -10.71 -19.18
C LEU A 17 24.52 -10.10 -19.57
N ALA A 18 23.56 -11.00 -19.80
CA ALA A 18 22.19 -10.72 -19.44
C ALA A 18 22.24 -10.25 -17.98
N GLY A 19 21.85 -9.01 -17.72
CA GLY A 19 21.62 -8.53 -16.36
C GLY A 19 20.44 -9.29 -15.80
N CYS A 20 20.70 -10.45 -15.22
CA CYS A 20 19.78 -11.15 -14.35
C CYS A 20 19.43 -10.22 -13.19
N ILE A 21 18.15 -9.84 -13.10
CA ILE A 21 17.32 -9.86 -11.89
C ILE A 21 18.13 -10.07 -10.59
N GLU A 22 18.72 -8.99 -10.10
CA GLU A 22 18.89 -8.81 -8.66
C GLU A 22 17.61 -8.10 -8.21
N GLY A 23 16.86 -8.77 -7.33
CA GLY A 23 15.74 -8.17 -6.66
C GLY A 23 16.21 -6.85 -6.07
N SER A 24 15.69 -5.75 -6.62
CA SER A 24 15.87 -4.44 -6.02
C SER A 24 15.14 -4.49 -4.69
N VAL A 25 15.83 -4.93 -3.64
CA VAL A 25 15.52 -4.51 -2.28
C VAL A 25 15.56 -2.99 -2.38
N ARG A 26 14.37 -2.37 -2.43
CA ARG A 26 14.32 -0.92 -2.46
C ARG A 26 14.88 -0.49 -1.12
N PRO A 27 15.81 0.48 -1.09
CA PRO A 27 16.32 0.93 0.19
C PRO A 27 15.13 1.41 1.03
N PRO A 28 15.08 1.09 2.33
CA PRO A 28 14.05 1.66 3.20
C PRO A 28 14.08 3.18 3.08
N ILE A 29 12.97 3.86 3.38
CA ILE A 29 12.87 5.34 3.46
C ILE A 29 13.79 5.99 4.51
N ALA A 30 14.75 5.23 5.04
CA ALA A 30 15.83 5.69 5.89
C ALA A 30 16.62 6.83 5.21
N GLY A 31 16.73 7.96 5.91
CA GLY A 31 17.54 9.09 5.48
C GLY A 31 16.81 10.12 4.62
N PHE A 32 15.52 9.92 4.32
CA PHE A 32 14.69 11.01 3.78
C PHE A 32 14.46 12.08 4.84
N PRO A 33 14.49 13.38 4.47
CA PRO A 33 14.23 14.47 5.41
C PRO A 33 12.77 14.47 5.86
N ALA A 34 12.51 15.13 6.99
CA ALA A 34 11.15 15.43 7.41
C ALA A 34 10.46 16.35 6.38
N PRO A 35 9.18 16.14 6.06
CA PRO A 35 8.47 16.99 5.11
C PRO A 35 8.11 18.34 5.71
N ASP A 36 8.54 19.43 5.08
CA ASP A 36 8.13 20.79 5.47
C ASP A 36 6.66 21.11 5.12
N ASN A 37 6.24 22.37 5.21
CA ASN A 37 4.94 22.86 4.70
C ASN A 37 3.70 22.13 5.27
N PRO A 38 3.47 22.18 6.60
CA PRO A 38 2.31 21.55 7.22
C PRO A 38 1.00 22.15 6.70
N ASP A 39 0.05 21.30 6.31
CA ASP A 39 -1.33 21.73 6.05
C ASP A 39 -1.91 22.30 7.35
N PRO A 40 -2.72 23.38 7.30
CA PRO A 40 -3.33 23.96 8.50
C PRO A 40 -4.05 22.94 9.39
N VAL A 41 -4.60 21.86 8.82
CA VAL A 41 -5.24 20.78 9.57
C VAL A 41 -4.31 20.12 10.58
N VAL A 42 -3.01 20.06 10.32
CA VAL A 42 -2.00 19.44 11.20
C VAL A 42 -2.00 20.11 12.57
N THR A 43 -2.17 21.42 12.62
CA THR A 43 -2.15 22.22 13.86
C THR A 43 -3.33 21.90 14.79
N HIS A 44 -4.39 21.29 14.24
CA HIS A 44 -5.54 20.85 15.01
C HIS A 44 -5.45 19.40 15.46
N GLY A 45 -4.51 18.63 14.91
CA GLY A 45 -4.32 17.22 15.24
C GLY A 45 -3.20 16.95 16.23
N PHE A 46 -2.96 15.67 16.51
CA PHE A 46 -1.93 15.19 17.41
C PHE A 46 -1.10 14.05 16.78
N PRO A 47 0.24 14.11 16.84
CA PRO A 47 1.02 15.27 17.27
C PRO A 47 0.93 16.40 16.23
N GLY A 48 0.83 17.65 16.69
CA GLY A 48 0.88 18.82 15.81
C GLY A 48 2.25 19.06 15.16
N THR A 49 3.24 18.22 15.49
CA THR A 49 4.63 18.28 15.03
C THR A 49 4.98 17.21 14.01
N VAL A 50 4.03 16.39 13.55
CA VAL A 50 4.31 15.22 12.69
C VAL A 50 5.14 15.55 11.44
N CYS A 51 4.99 16.75 10.88
CA CYS A 51 5.77 17.19 9.71
C CYS A 51 7.25 17.46 10.02
N GLY A 52 7.60 17.68 11.30
CA GLY A 52 9.00 17.90 11.72
C GLY A 52 9.79 16.61 11.94
N ASP A 53 9.13 15.45 11.90
CA ASP A 53 9.75 14.16 12.17
C ASP A 53 10.05 13.42 10.85
N PRO A 54 11.31 13.01 10.60
CA PRO A 54 11.65 12.20 9.42
C PRO A 54 10.93 10.85 9.43
N PRO A 55 10.77 10.18 8.27
CA PRO A 55 10.18 8.85 8.24
C PRO A 55 10.97 7.87 9.12
N ASN A 56 10.26 7.03 9.86
CA ASN A 56 10.83 6.05 10.78
C ASN A 56 10.72 4.63 10.20
N PRO A 57 11.75 4.14 9.47
CA PRO A 57 11.74 2.82 8.86
C PRO A 57 11.89 1.67 9.88
N PHE A 58 12.19 1.96 11.14
CA PHE A 58 12.53 0.93 12.14
C PHE A 58 11.31 0.23 12.74
N ILE A 59 10.09 0.55 12.31
CA ILE A 59 8.87 -0.08 12.83
C ILE A 59 8.55 -1.45 12.23
N GLY A 60 9.30 -1.89 11.20
CA GLY A 60 9.19 -3.23 10.62
C GLY A 60 7.90 -3.50 9.84
N ILE A 61 7.19 -2.45 9.43
CA ILE A 61 6.02 -2.51 8.56
C ILE A 61 6.44 -2.06 7.18
N GLU A 62 6.39 -2.99 6.22
CA GLU A 62 6.83 -2.75 4.85
C GLU A 62 5.61 -2.74 3.92
N ALA A 63 5.46 -1.69 3.12
CA ALA A 63 4.41 -1.63 2.12
C ALA A 63 4.60 -2.74 1.06
N VAL A 64 3.50 -3.28 0.53
CA VAL A 64 3.54 -4.12 -0.67
C VAL A 64 3.69 -3.23 -1.88
N LEU A 65 4.77 -3.41 -2.64
CA LEU A 65 5.13 -2.56 -3.78
C LEU A 65 4.91 -3.25 -5.13
N GLU A 66 5.03 -4.57 -5.17
CA GLU A 66 4.74 -5.39 -6.35
C GLU A 66 3.86 -6.57 -5.91
N PRO A 67 2.52 -6.39 -5.93
CA PRO A 67 1.59 -7.44 -5.49
C PRO A 67 1.55 -8.59 -6.48
N ALA A 68 1.70 -9.81 -5.95
CA ALA A 68 1.35 -11.03 -6.66
C ALA A 68 -0.08 -11.44 -6.28
N VAL A 69 -0.82 -12.01 -7.23
CA VAL A 69 -2.23 -12.34 -7.06
C VAL A 69 -2.54 -13.73 -7.61
N GLY A 70 -3.61 -14.35 -7.13
CA GLY A 70 -4.12 -15.60 -7.66
C GLY A 70 -5.56 -15.87 -7.20
N PRO A 71 -6.21 -16.89 -7.78
CA PRO A 71 -7.63 -17.15 -7.55
C PRO A 71 -7.96 -17.55 -6.10
N ASP A 72 -6.98 -18.13 -5.40
CA ASP A 72 -6.99 -18.38 -3.96
C ASP A 72 -5.55 -18.61 -3.47
N TRP A 73 -5.40 -19.00 -2.19
CA TRP A 73 -4.12 -19.38 -1.60
C TRP A 73 -3.86 -20.89 -1.66
N GLY A 74 -4.69 -21.66 -2.38
CA GLY A 74 -4.63 -23.12 -2.44
C GLY A 74 -3.27 -23.63 -2.90
N GLY A 75 -2.68 -24.54 -2.12
CA GLY A 75 -1.37 -25.12 -2.43
C GLY A 75 -0.17 -24.22 -2.09
N LEU A 76 -0.40 -23.02 -1.53
CA LEU A 76 0.67 -22.14 -1.07
C LEU A 76 1.08 -22.47 0.37
N ALA A 77 2.38 -22.41 0.64
CA ALA A 77 2.92 -22.49 1.99
C ALA A 77 2.87 -21.11 2.68
N VAL A 78 1.67 -20.67 3.05
CA VAL A 78 1.47 -19.36 3.70
C VAL A 78 2.05 -19.36 5.11
N ALA A 79 2.83 -18.33 5.45
CA ALA A 79 3.39 -18.16 6.79
C ALA A 79 2.28 -17.93 7.84
N GLU A 80 2.48 -18.45 9.06
CA GLU A 80 1.49 -18.42 10.14
C GLU A 80 0.99 -17.01 10.46
N LYS A 81 1.86 -16.00 10.40
CA LYS A 81 1.49 -14.61 10.70
C LYS A 81 0.36 -14.07 9.80
N TYR A 82 0.21 -14.59 8.58
CA TYR A 82 -0.85 -14.17 7.64
C TYR A 82 -2.16 -14.96 7.79
N ARG A 83 -2.26 -15.81 8.82
CA ARG A 83 -3.47 -16.60 9.10
C ARG A 83 -4.18 -16.04 10.31
N PHE A 84 -5.38 -15.48 10.13
CA PHE A 84 -6.14 -14.85 11.21
C PHE A 84 -7.29 -15.74 11.71
N GLY A 85 -7.65 -15.56 12.98
CA GLY A 85 -8.77 -16.25 13.60
C GLY A 85 -8.63 -17.77 13.59
N TYR A 86 -9.61 -18.46 12.98
CA TYR A 86 -9.67 -19.91 12.88
C TYR A 86 -9.23 -20.45 11.51
N GLU A 87 -8.46 -19.67 10.74
CA GLU A 87 -7.90 -20.12 9.46
C GLU A 87 -7.04 -21.38 9.66
N VAL A 88 -7.61 -22.53 9.29
CA VAL A 88 -6.98 -23.85 9.32
C VAL A 88 -6.86 -24.39 7.89
N GLY A 89 -5.66 -24.83 7.51
CA GLY A 89 -5.39 -25.40 6.19
C GLY A 89 -4.55 -24.51 5.27
N PRO A 90 -4.39 -24.90 3.99
CA PRO A 90 -3.47 -24.26 3.07
C PRO A 90 -4.02 -22.99 2.38
N GLY A 91 -5.27 -22.58 2.62
CA GLY A 91 -5.95 -21.53 1.86
C GLY A 91 -6.46 -20.36 2.70
N LEU A 92 -6.95 -19.32 2.03
CA LEU A 92 -7.71 -18.23 2.64
C LEU A 92 -9.12 -18.75 2.97
N SER A 93 -9.51 -18.69 4.25
CA SER A 93 -10.81 -19.22 4.68
C SER A 93 -11.96 -18.37 4.14
N ALA A 94 -13.14 -18.98 3.97
CA ALA A 94 -14.32 -18.26 3.50
C ALA A 94 -14.73 -17.12 4.45
N ASP A 95 -14.49 -17.27 5.75
CA ASP A 95 -14.84 -16.27 6.77
C ASP A 95 -13.76 -15.19 6.94
N ALA A 96 -12.63 -15.28 6.23
CA ALA A 96 -11.58 -14.28 6.30
C ALA A 96 -12.08 -12.94 5.76
N TYR A 97 -11.86 -11.86 6.51
CA TYR A 97 -12.24 -10.52 6.07
C TYR A 97 -11.31 -10.00 4.99
N VAL A 98 -11.91 -9.42 3.95
CA VAL A 98 -11.21 -8.83 2.80
C VAL A 98 -11.74 -7.43 2.52
N VAL A 99 -10.88 -6.60 1.95
CA VAL A 99 -11.31 -5.42 1.20
C VAL A 99 -11.44 -5.85 -0.26
N GLY A 100 -12.64 -5.84 -0.81
CA GLY A 100 -12.90 -6.08 -2.22
C GLY A 100 -12.86 -4.77 -3.02
N VAL A 101 -12.23 -4.79 -4.18
CA VAL A 101 -12.15 -3.63 -5.09
C VAL A 101 -12.47 -4.09 -6.51
N GLU A 102 -13.38 -3.37 -7.17
CA GLU A 102 -13.68 -3.53 -8.59
C GLU A 102 -13.22 -2.30 -9.38
N ARG A 103 -12.46 -2.51 -10.46
CA ARG A 103 -12.02 -1.45 -11.37
C ARG A 103 -11.98 -1.95 -12.80
N GLN A 104 -12.63 -1.21 -13.72
CA GLN A 104 -12.57 -1.46 -15.16
C GLN A 104 -12.87 -2.93 -15.54
N GLY A 105 -13.83 -3.57 -14.85
CA GLY A 105 -14.22 -4.97 -15.07
C GLY A 105 -13.30 -6.02 -14.43
N ALA A 106 -12.25 -5.61 -13.71
CA ALA A 106 -11.43 -6.50 -12.89
C ALA A 106 -11.81 -6.39 -11.40
N ALA A 107 -11.78 -7.50 -10.68
CA ALA A 107 -12.10 -7.57 -9.25
C ALA A 107 -10.93 -8.17 -8.47
N ARG A 108 -10.60 -7.59 -7.31
CA ARG A 108 -9.54 -8.08 -6.43
C ARG A 108 -9.93 -8.02 -4.96
N ALA A 109 -9.59 -9.08 -4.22
CA ALA A 109 -9.68 -9.11 -2.78
C ALA A 109 -8.31 -8.85 -2.14
N TYR A 110 -8.28 -8.01 -1.12
CA TYR A 110 -7.11 -7.71 -0.29
C TYR A 110 -7.38 -8.21 1.13
N PRO A 111 -6.85 -9.38 1.52
CA PRO A 111 -7.11 -9.94 2.84
C PRO A 111 -6.61 -9.05 3.97
N LEU A 112 -7.45 -8.82 4.98
CA LEU A 112 -7.06 -8.01 6.13
C LEU A 112 -5.89 -8.62 6.90
N SER A 113 -5.69 -9.94 6.83
CA SER A 113 -4.53 -10.61 7.41
C SER A 113 -3.22 -10.22 6.75
N ILE A 114 -3.20 -9.84 5.47
CA ILE A 114 -2.01 -9.25 4.82
C ILE A 114 -1.91 -7.77 5.19
N LEU A 115 -3.02 -7.04 5.05
CA LEU A 115 -3.06 -5.60 5.31
C LEU A 115 -2.70 -5.24 6.76
N TRP A 116 -2.94 -6.13 7.72
CA TRP A 116 -2.51 -5.97 9.10
C TRP A 116 -0.98 -5.84 9.28
N TRP A 117 -0.20 -6.53 8.45
CA TRP A 117 1.27 -6.53 8.56
C TRP A 117 1.97 -5.55 7.64
N HIS A 118 1.27 -5.09 6.61
CA HIS A 118 1.86 -4.30 5.53
C HIS A 118 1.27 -2.91 5.40
N GLU A 119 0.02 -2.73 5.87
CA GLU A 119 -0.74 -1.47 5.98
C GLU A 119 -0.95 -0.67 4.68
N VAL A 120 -0.17 -0.90 3.64
CA VAL A 120 -0.15 -0.20 2.36
C VAL A 120 0.12 -1.22 1.26
N VAL A 121 -0.73 -1.22 0.23
CA VAL A 121 -0.53 -1.99 -1.01
C VAL A 121 -0.61 -1.04 -2.19
N ASN A 122 0.47 -0.99 -2.96
CA ASN A 122 0.54 -0.28 -4.23
C ASN A 122 0.23 -1.27 -5.35
N ASP A 123 -0.97 -1.18 -5.90
CA ASP A 123 -1.45 -2.12 -6.92
C ASP A 123 -1.76 -1.42 -8.25
N THR A 124 -1.96 -2.23 -9.28
CA THR A 124 -2.55 -1.87 -10.55
C THR A 124 -3.68 -2.85 -10.84
N LEU A 125 -4.92 -2.35 -10.86
CA LEU A 125 -6.13 -3.15 -11.09
C LEU A 125 -6.94 -2.56 -12.24
N GLY A 126 -7.26 -3.38 -13.24
CA GLY A 126 -7.96 -2.91 -14.43
C GLY A 126 -7.22 -1.81 -15.20
N GLY A 127 -5.88 -1.78 -15.08
CA GLY A 127 -5.02 -0.73 -15.66
C GLY A 127 -4.98 0.59 -14.89
N ASP A 128 -5.74 0.71 -13.79
CA ASP A 128 -5.69 1.87 -12.90
C ASP A 128 -4.73 1.62 -11.72
N PRO A 129 -3.90 2.60 -11.33
CA PRO A 129 -3.06 2.50 -10.15
C PRO A 129 -3.92 2.69 -8.89
N VAL A 130 -3.98 1.66 -8.07
CA VAL A 130 -4.81 1.55 -6.86
C VAL A 130 -3.92 1.55 -5.62
N LEU A 131 -4.35 2.30 -4.61
CA LEU A 131 -3.80 2.30 -3.27
C LEU A 131 -4.82 1.65 -2.34
N VAL A 132 -4.42 0.60 -1.62
CA VAL A 132 -5.22 0.01 -0.54
C VAL A 132 -4.45 0.17 0.76
N THR A 133 -5.12 0.67 1.78
CA THR A 133 -4.49 0.93 3.09
C THR A 133 -5.34 0.44 4.24
N TYR A 134 -4.70 0.08 5.34
CA TYR A 134 -5.35 -0.37 6.56
C TYR A 134 -4.48 -0.09 7.78
N CYS A 135 -5.05 0.56 8.79
CA CYS A 135 -4.46 0.67 10.11
C CYS A 135 -5.07 -0.39 11.03
N PRO A 136 -4.32 -1.42 11.46
CA PRO A 136 -4.85 -2.52 12.29
C PRO A 136 -5.31 -2.08 13.67
N ILE A 137 -4.61 -1.11 14.27
CA ILE A 137 -4.93 -0.58 15.61
C ILE A 137 -6.16 0.35 15.54
N CYS A 138 -6.31 1.08 14.44
CA CYS A 138 -7.41 1.99 14.19
C CYS A 138 -8.68 1.29 13.71
N GLN A 139 -8.51 0.07 13.17
CA GLN A 139 -9.53 -0.71 12.48
C GLN A 139 -10.19 0.10 11.35
N SER A 140 -9.36 0.74 10.52
CA SER A 140 -9.86 1.58 9.43
C SER A 140 -8.97 1.47 8.21
N GLY A 141 -9.56 1.58 7.02
CA GLY A 141 -8.86 1.57 5.75
C GLY A 141 -9.34 2.65 4.79
N MET A 142 -8.61 2.78 3.69
CA MET A 142 -8.94 3.65 2.56
C MET A 142 -8.51 2.95 1.27
N VAL A 143 -9.35 3.05 0.24
CA VAL A 143 -8.96 2.72 -1.14
C VAL A 143 -9.00 4.00 -1.99
N ALA A 144 -7.90 4.28 -2.70
CA ALA A 144 -7.76 5.49 -3.50
C ALA A 144 -6.99 5.22 -4.80
N ALA A 145 -7.07 6.14 -5.75
CA ALA A 145 -6.15 6.16 -6.87
C ALA A 145 -4.79 6.71 -6.39
N ARG A 146 -3.70 5.97 -6.57
CA ARG A 146 -2.33 6.48 -6.28
C ARG A 146 -1.82 7.37 -7.42
N ARG A 147 -2.53 8.46 -7.69
CA ARG A 147 -2.08 9.52 -8.60
C ARG A 147 -1.92 10.83 -7.84
N VAL A 148 -0.71 11.38 -7.87
CA VAL A 148 -0.33 12.64 -7.23
C VAL A 148 0.18 13.57 -8.33
N GLY A 149 -0.41 14.75 -8.49
CA GLY A 149 -0.05 15.64 -9.61
C GLY A 149 -0.22 15.00 -11.01
N GLY A 150 -1.12 14.01 -11.13
CA GLY A 150 -1.36 13.26 -12.37
C GLY A 150 -0.36 12.13 -12.67
N VAL A 151 0.67 11.95 -11.84
CA VAL A 151 1.67 10.89 -11.97
C VAL A 151 1.34 9.76 -11.01
N GLU A 152 1.64 8.52 -11.42
CA GLU A 152 1.54 7.36 -10.57
C GLU A 152 2.53 7.46 -9.39
N ALA A 153 2.00 7.43 -8.17
CA ALA A 153 2.77 7.55 -6.94
C ALA A 153 3.02 6.17 -6.30
N LEU A 154 4.07 6.09 -5.50
CA LEU A 154 4.40 4.95 -4.65
C LEU A 154 4.34 5.40 -3.19
N PHE A 155 3.46 4.75 -2.44
CA PHE A 155 3.26 5.03 -1.03
C PHE A 155 3.96 3.98 -0.16
N GLN A 156 4.65 4.43 0.87
CA GLN A 156 5.16 3.61 1.96
C GLN A 156 4.51 3.97 3.28
N VAL A 157 4.81 3.18 4.30
CA VAL A 157 4.48 3.48 5.70
C VAL A 157 5.51 4.45 6.24
N SER A 158 5.09 5.62 6.72
CA SER A 158 6.03 6.64 7.24
C SER A 158 6.64 6.27 8.59
N GLY A 159 6.03 5.36 9.33
CA GLY A 159 6.35 5.09 10.73
C GLY A 159 5.63 5.98 11.75
N HIS A 160 4.79 6.91 11.27
CA HIS A 160 4.07 7.86 12.10
C HIS A 160 2.57 7.61 12.14
N LEU A 161 1.96 8.03 13.24
CA LEU A 161 0.52 8.13 13.42
C LEU A 161 0.15 9.59 13.62
N TRP A 162 -0.97 10.01 13.05
CA TRP A 162 -1.51 11.35 13.26
C TRP A 162 -3.03 11.31 13.43
N GLN A 163 -3.49 12.00 14.46
CA GLN A 163 -4.88 12.04 14.90
C GLN A 163 -5.49 13.42 14.63
N PRO A 164 -6.40 13.59 13.66
CA PRO A 164 -7.18 14.81 13.56
C PRO A 164 -8.24 14.89 14.68
N PRO A 165 -8.83 16.07 14.92
CA PRO A 165 -10.04 16.18 15.74
C PRO A 165 -11.13 15.23 15.26
N ALA A 166 -11.89 14.65 16.21
CA ALA A 166 -12.88 13.59 15.91
C ALA A 166 -13.89 13.97 14.82
N ILE A 167 -14.26 15.25 14.69
CA ILE A 167 -15.16 15.73 13.63
C ILE A 167 -14.67 15.39 12.22
N TYR A 168 -13.35 15.41 11.98
CA TYR A 168 -12.80 15.04 10.69
C TYR A 168 -12.90 13.53 10.43
N SER A 169 -12.78 12.72 11.49
CA SER A 169 -12.99 11.27 11.38
C SER A 169 -14.43 10.95 10.99
N PHE A 170 -15.39 11.59 11.65
CA PHE A 170 -16.82 11.41 11.32
C PHE A 170 -17.13 11.86 9.89
N ALA A 171 -16.65 13.04 9.50
CA ALA A 171 -16.82 13.55 8.14
C ALA A 171 -16.18 12.63 7.09
N SER A 172 -14.98 12.08 7.37
CA SER A 172 -14.35 11.13 6.45
C SER A 172 -15.15 9.85 6.27
N VAL A 173 -15.78 9.34 7.32
CA VAL A 173 -16.66 8.15 7.23
C VAL A 173 -17.93 8.49 6.45
N GLU A 174 -18.55 9.63 6.76
CA GLU A 174 -19.77 10.10 6.07
C GLU A 174 -19.53 10.33 4.57
N ASP A 175 -18.38 10.89 4.21
CA ASP A 175 -17.97 11.13 2.82
C ASP A 175 -17.50 9.84 2.09
N GLY A 176 -17.43 8.70 2.80
CA GLY A 176 -16.89 7.45 2.25
C GLY A 176 -15.39 7.47 1.96
N ARG A 177 -14.63 8.42 2.54
CA ARG A 177 -13.18 8.52 2.38
C ARG A 177 -12.41 7.42 3.11
N THR A 178 -12.99 6.91 4.19
CA THR A 178 -12.45 5.82 4.98
C THR A 178 -13.58 4.90 5.42
N PHE A 179 -13.26 3.63 5.61
CA PHE A 179 -14.18 2.63 6.17
C PHE A 179 -13.58 2.05 7.44
N GLY A 180 -14.43 1.65 8.38
CA GLY A 180 -14.02 0.85 9.53
C GLY A 180 -14.11 -0.64 9.21
N VAL A 181 -13.17 -1.44 9.72
CA VAL A 181 -13.28 -2.90 9.76
C VAL A 181 -12.32 -3.50 10.79
N SER A 182 -12.85 -4.35 11.67
CA SER A 182 -12.04 -5.23 12.49
C SER A 182 -11.67 -6.51 11.75
N ALA A 183 -10.38 -6.80 11.64
CA ALA A 183 -9.88 -8.07 11.10
C ALA A 183 -10.25 -9.31 11.92
N THR A 184 -10.86 -9.15 13.11
CA THR A 184 -11.20 -10.27 14.02
C THR A 184 -12.69 -10.39 14.31
N SER A 185 -13.43 -9.28 14.37
CA SER A 185 -14.88 -9.30 14.65
C SER A 185 -15.75 -8.86 13.48
N GLY A 186 -15.16 -8.29 12.41
CA GLY A 186 -15.91 -7.68 11.31
C GLY A 186 -16.63 -6.39 11.67
N GLU A 187 -16.46 -5.86 12.88
CA GLU A 187 -17.05 -4.59 13.29
C GLU A 187 -16.59 -3.46 12.36
N THR A 188 -17.54 -2.70 11.83
CA THR A 188 -17.30 -1.71 10.77
C THR A 188 -17.07 -0.29 11.27
N ASP A 189 -16.93 -0.11 12.59
CA ASP A 189 -16.70 1.19 13.20
C ASP A 189 -15.22 1.58 13.12
N VAL A 190 -14.95 2.86 12.87
CA VAL A 190 -13.60 3.42 13.02
C VAL A 190 -13.33 3.61 14.51
N ARG A 191 -12.49 2.76 15.10
CA ARG A 191 -12.28 2.74 16.55
C ARG A 191 -11.33 3.82 17.07
N ASN A 192 -10.37 4.26 16.25
CA ASN A 192 -9.41 5.30 16.62
C ASN A 192 -9.09 6.21 15.43
N SER A 193 -9.06 7.52 15.67
CA SER A 193 -8.72 8.52 14.65
C SER A 193 -7.21 8.74 14.51
N GLY A 194 -6.37 8.25 15.44
CA GLY A 194 -4.91 8.28 15.32
C GLY A 194 -4.44 7.31 14.25
N ASN A 195 -4.43 7.79 13.01
CA ASN A 195 -4.37 6.95 11.82
C ASN A 195 -2.98 6.92 11.18
N LEU A 196 -2.80 5.93 10.32
CA LEU A 196 -1.62 5.76 9.50
C LEU A 196 -1.30 7.04 8.72
N VAL A 197 -0.04 7.48 8.82
CA VAL A 197 0.54 8.49 7.93
C VAL A 197 1.32 7.77 6.84
N LEU A 198 0.89 7.96 5.59
CA LEU A 198 1.56 7.43 4.42
C LEU A 198 2.69 8.37 4.00
N TYR A 199 3.75 7.81 3.43
CA TYR A 199 4.84 8.55 2.81
C TYR A 199 4.83 8.36 1.30
N ASP A 200 4.68 9.44 0.54
CA ASP A 200 4.87 9.41 -0.90
C ASP A 200 6.35 9.55 -1.23
N GLU A 201 6.97 8.47 -1.71
CA GLU A 201 8.40 8.43 -2.02
C GLU A 201 8.81 9.46 -3.08
N GLN A 202 7.92 9.77 -4.02
CA GLN A 202 8.26 10.62 -5.15
C GLN A 202 8.35 12.09 -4.74
N THR A 203 7.42 12.54 -3.90
CA THR A 203 7.33 13.95 -3.49
C THR A 203 7.90 14.22 -2.11
N GLY A 204 8.15 13.17 -1.33
CA GLY A 204 8.54 13.26 0.07
C GLY A 204 7.39 13.70 0.99
N SER A 205 6.14 13.73 0.51
CA SER A 205 5.00 14.27 1.26
C SER A 205 4.38 13.23 2.21
N TYR A 206 3.81 13.71 3.32
CA TYR A 206 3.00 12.90 4.23
C TYR A 206 1.52 13.03 3.93
N TRP A 207 0.83 11.90 3.97
CA TRP A 207 -0.60 11.81 3.69
C TRP A 207 -1.34 11.11 4.82
N SER A 208 -2.41 11.74 5.31
CA SER A 208 -3.32 11.12 6.27
C SER A 208 -4.20 10.10 5.56
N GLN A 209 -4.11 8.82 5.96
CA GLN A 209 -5.01 7.77 5.49
C GLN A 209 -6.49 8.15 5.73
N LEU A 210 -6.79 8.62 6.94
CA LEU A 210 -8.15 8.94 7.36
C LEU A 210 -8.77 10.07 6.53
N LEU A 211 -7.99 11.09 6.17
CA LEU A 211 -8.50 12.25 5.43
C LEU A 211 -8.37 12.11 3.91
N ALA A 212 -7.61 11.10 3.45
CA ALA A 212 -7.14 10.98 2.08
C ALA A 212 -6.41 12.24 1.60
N ARG A 213 -5.70 12.94 2.49
CA ARG A 213 -5.16 14.29 2.25
C ARG A 213 -3.68 14.35 2.58
N ALA A 214 -2.91 15.03 1.74
CA ALA A 214 -1.54 15.41 2.06
C ALA A 214 -1.54 16.42 3.21
N ILE A 215 -0.85 16.08 4.30
CA ILE A 215 -0.78 16.89 5.52
C ILE A 215 0.58 17.57 5.69
N CYS A 216 1.62 17.10 4.99
CA CYS A 216 2.95 17.72 4.97
C CYS A 216 3.56 17.57 3.57
N GLY A 217 4.51 18.44 3.23
CA GLY A 217 5.34 18.36 2.04
C GLY A 217 4.84 19.23 0.89
N SER A 218 5.39 19.00 -0.30
CA SER A 218 5.05 19.78 -1.50
C SER A 218 3.59 19.62 -1.93
N GLN A 219 2.99 18.48 -1.59
CA GLN A 219 1.60 18.17 -1.93
C GLN A 219 0.59 18.63 -0.89
N SER A 220 1.04 19.30 0.18
CA SER A 220 0.20 19.73 1.31
C SER A 220 -1.14 20.32 0.85
N GLY A 221 -2.22 19.71 1.33
CA GLY A 221 -3.59 20.08 1.04
C GLY A 221 -4.23 19.41 -0.18
N GLU A 222 -3.47 18.68 -0.99
CA GLU A 222 -4.01 17.82 -2.04
C GLU A 222 -4.80 16.65 -1.45
N GLN A 223 -5.85 16.21 -2.15
CA GLN A 223 -6.70 15.10 -1.75
C GLN A 223 -6.63 13.97 -2.78
N LEU A 224 -6.39 12.75 -2.31
CA LEU A 224 -6.45 11.54 -3.12
C LEU A 224 -7.89 11.29 -3.56
N ARG A 225 -8.04 10.83 -4.79
CA ARG A 225 -9.34 10.41 -5.32
C ARG A 225 -9.68 9.03 -4.77
N ILE A 226 -10.68 8.97 -3.91
CA ILE A 226 -11.23 7.72 -3.35
C ILE A 226 -11.80 6.83 -4.44
N LEU A 227 -11.61 5.52 -4.30
CA LEU A 227 -12.22 4.52 -5.15
C LEU A 227 -13.22 3.69 -4.33
N PRO A 228 -14.35 3.25 -4.93
CA PRO A 228 -15.27 2.36 -4.26
C PRO A 228 -14.58 1.05 -3.84
N SER A 229 -14.93 0.58 -2.64
CA SER A 229 -14.46 -0.69 -2.09
C SER A 229 -15.51 -1.27 -1.15
N THR A 230 -15.51 -2.60 -1.01
CA THR A 230 -16.44 -3.33 -0.15
C THR A 230 -15.65 -4.05 0.93
N VAL A 231 -16.07 -3.91 2.18
CA VAL A 231 -15.58 -4.79 3.26
C VAL A 231 -16.56 -5.96 3.39
N THR A 232 -16.05 -7.18 3.29
CA THR A 232 -16.86 -8.39 3.34
C THR A 232 -15.97 -9.59 3.71
N THR A 233 -16.56 -10.78 3.77
CA THR A 233 -15.82 -12.03 3.89
C THR A 233 -15.36 -12.52 2.51
N TRP A 234 -14.29 -13.31 2.47
CA TRP A 234 -13.77 -13.89 1.23
C TRP A 234 -14.81 -14.76 0.51
N GLY A 235 -15.59 -15.55 1.26
CA GLY A 235 -16.63 -16.40 0.70
C GLY A 235 -17.74 -15.62 0.01
N GLU A 236 -18.23 -14.55 0.65
CA GLU A 236 -19.24 -13.65 0.07
C GLU A 236 -18.68 -12.94 -1.17
N TRP A 237 -17.48 -12.37 -1.07
CA TRP A 237 -16.84 -11.70 -2.20
C TRP A 237 -16.68 -12.61 -3.42
N ARG A 238 -16.22 -13.84 -3.24
CA ARG A 238 -16.09 -14.80 -4.35
C ARG A 238 -17.42 -15.20 -4.96
N ALA A 239 -18.48 -15.28 -4.15
CA ALA A 239 -19.80 -15.63 -4.65
C ALA A 239 -20.34 -14.55 -5.61
N GLU A 240 -20.04 -13.28 -5.32
CA GLU A 240 -20.39 -12.13 -6.16
C GLU A 240 -19.41 -11.92 -7.33
N HIS A 241 -18.12 -12.25 -7.12
CA HIS A 241 -17.03 -12.06 -8.08
C HIS A 241 -16.24 -13.36 -8.33
N PRO A 242 -16.78 -14.33 -9.08
CA PRO A 242 -16.16 -15.66 -9.24
C PRO A 242 -14.80 -15.64 -9.95
N GLU A 243 -14.54 -14.62 -10.78
CA GLU A 243 -13.28 -14.42 -11.52
C GLU A 243 -12.28 -13.53 -10.77
N THR A 244 -12.54 -13.21 -9.49
CA THR A 244 -11.65 -12.36 -8.69
C THR A 244 -10.36 -13.09 -8.32
N ASP A 245 -9.26 -12.33 -8.26
CA ASP A 245 -8.05 -12.77 -7.59
C ASP A 245 -7.96 -12.23 -6.17
N ALA A 246 -7.30 -12.96 -5.28
CA ALA A 246 -6.84 -12.48 -3.98
C ALA A 246 -5.37 -12.08 -4.03
N LEU A 247 -5.02 -11.04 -3.27
CA LEU A 247 -3.63 -10.70 -2.98
C LEU A 247 -2.94 -11.89 -2.29
N LEU A 248 -1.75 -12.26 -2.79
CA LEU A 248 -0.90 -13.28 -2.17
C LEU A 248 0.04 -12.63 -1.16
N PRO A 249 0.32 -13.26 -0.01
CA PRO A 249 1.26 -12.71 0.95
C PRO A 249 2.71 -12.79 0.43
N PRO A 250 3.68 -12.13 1.08
CA PRO A 250 5.09 -12.47 0.92
C PRO A 250 5.37 -13.97 1.17
N PRO A 251 6.34 -14.59 0.46
CA PRO A 251 7.30 -13.94 -0.45
C PRO A 251 6.81 -13.76 -1.89
N TRP A 252 5.54 -14.09 -2.20
CA TRP A 252 5.01 -13.93 -3.56
C TRP A 252 4.85 -12.47 -3.94
N SER A 253 4.24 -11.68 -3.05
CA SER A 253 4.23 -10.21 -3.17
C SER A 253 5.54 -9.63 -2.63
N LYS A 254 6.12 -8.65 -3.34
CA LYS A 254 7.34 -7.96 -2.90
C LYS A 254 7.01 -6.76 -2.03
N THR A 255 7.78 -6.61 -0.96
CA THR A 255 7.68 -5.51 0.00
C THR A 255 8.87 -4.56 -0.13
N ALA A 256 8.73 -3.37 0.46
CA ALA A 256 9.77 -2.34 0.51
C ALA A 256 11.05 -2.83 1.22
#